data_AF-A0A914UH54-F1
#
_entry.id   AF-A0A914UH54-F1
#
_cell.length_a   1.000
_cell.length_b   1.000
_cell.length_c   1.000
_cell.angle_alpha   90.00
_cell.angle_beta   90.00
_cell.angle_gamma   90.00
#
_symmetry.space_group_name_H-M   'P 1'
#
loop_
_entity.id
_entity.type
_entity.pdbx_description
1 polymer ?
#
loop_
_entity_poly.entity_id
_entity_poly.type
_entity_poly.pdbx_seq_one_letter_code
_entity_poly.pdbx_strand_id
1 'polypeptide(L)'
;MSEASIIHRVDRTHADLCELPKDRQSTTVGDCRRPGDTILVTFRAYSPVPGGLEFHVDKEYFFITTSTGENTESGLLNPAGGLCSSRNMKLRFTVLRKSHPIPQHSFSGDNE
;
A
#
# COMPACT_ATOMS: atom_id res chain seq x y z
N MET A 1 -15.75 -13.54 11.53
CA MET A 1 -14.46 -13.82 10.86
C MET A 1 -13.71 -12.51 10.74
N SER A 2 -12.43 -12.46 11.11
CA SER A 2 -11.58 -11.27 10.97
C SER A 2 -10.71 -11.40 9.73
N GLU A 3 -10.63 -10.35 8.92
CA GLU A 3 -9.77 -10.27 7.74
C GLU A 3 -8.30 -10.13 8.17
N ALA A 4 -7.40 -10.85 7.51
CA ALA A 4 -5.95 -10.78 7.74
C ALA A 4 -5.21 -10.43 6.45
N SER A 5 -4.21 -9.55 6.55
CA SER A 5 -3.51 -9.02 5.38
C SER A 5 -2.08 -8.56 5.71
N ILE A 6 -1.17 -8.74 4.76
CA ILE A 6 0.15 -8.10 4.77
C ILE A 6 0.14 -6.95 3.77
N ILE A 7 0.61 -5.78 4.19
CA ILE A 7 0.66 -4.57 3.37
C ILE A 7 2.09 -4.40 2.85
N HIS A 8 2.22 -4.17 1.54
CA HIS A 8 3.49 -3.97 0.86
C HIS A 8 3.57 -2.60 0.20
N ARG A 9 4.74 -1.95 0.26
CA ARG A 9 5.07 -0.80 -0.57
C ARG A 9 5.63 -1.29 -1.89
N VAL A 10 5.05 -0.83 -2.99
CA VAL A 10 5.46 -1.24 -4.34
C VAL A 10 5.65 -0.03 -5.25
N ASP A 11 6.20 -0.26 -6.44
CA ASP A 11 6.17 0.73 -7.51
C ASP A 11 4.79 0.75 -8.21
N ARG A 12 4.64 1.70 -9.15
CA ARG A 12 3.40 1.86 -9.90
C ARG A 12 3.02 0.59 -10.69
N THR A 13 3.99 -0.05 -11.35
CA THR A 13 3.75 -1.22 -12.20
C THR A 13 3.15 -2.37 -11.40
N HIS A 14 3.74 -2.67 -10.25
CA HIS A 14 3.26 -3.72 -9.35
C HIS A 14 1.90 -3.37 -8.71
N ALA A 15 1.64 -2.09 -8.45
CA ALA A 15 0.35 -1.62 -7.96
C ALA A 15 -0.76 -1.77 -9.01
N ASP A 16 -0.45 -1.46 -10.28
CA ASP A 16 -1.39 -1.55 -11.39
C ASP A 16 -1.68 -3.02 -11.77
N LEU A 17 -0.66 -3.89 -11.71
CA LEU A 17 -0.78 -5.33 -11.98
C LEU A 17 -1.30 -6.13 -10.77
N CYS A 18 -1.33 -5.54 -9.58
CA CYS A 18 -1.59 -6.24 -8.32
C CYS A 18 -0.68 -7.46 -8.13
N GLU A 19 0.62 -7.31 -8.37
CA GLU A 19 1.63 -8.36 -8.22
C GLU A 19 2.75 -7.87 -7.29
N LEU A 20 3.26 -8.73 -6.42
CA LEU A 20 4.42 -8.40 -5.59
C LEU A 20 5.73 -8.65 -6.34
N PRO A 21 6.76 -7.81 -6.15
CA PRO A 21 8.08 -8.07 -6.71
C PRO A 21 8.68 -9.35 -6.12
N LYS A 22 9.62 -9.95 -6.85
CA LYS A 22 10.29 -11.20 -6.42
C LYS A 22 10.94 -11.08 -5.04
N ASP A 23 11.55 -9.93 -4.73
CA ASP A 23 12.04 -9.61 -3.39
C ASP A 23 10.96 -8.92 -2.55
N ARG A 24 9.90 -9.64 -2.21
CA ARG A 24 8.77 -9.10 -1.44
C ARG A 24 9.08 -8.82 0.04
N GLN A 25 10.17 -9.38 0.58
CA GLN A 25 10.48 -9.20 2.00
C GLN A 25 10.93 -7.77 2.29
N SER A 26 11.64 -7.14 1.36
CA SER A 26 12.06 -5.74 1.46
C SER A 26 10.90 -4.75 1.24
N THR A 27 9.73 -5.21 0.80
CA THR A 27 8.56 -4.36 0.54
C THR A 27 7.53 -4.36 1.66
N THR A 28 7.62 -5.27 2.63
CA THR A 28 6.63 -5.37 3.71
C THR A 28 6.62 -4.13 4.59
N VAL A 29 5.44 -3.53 4.76
CA VAL A 29 5.21 -2.34 5.56
C VAL A 29 4.53 -2.70 6.89
N GLY A 30 3.66 -3.71 6.89
CA GLY A 30 3.00 -4.19 8.09
C GLY A 30 2.30 -5.52 7.88
N ASP A 31 2.14 -6.23 8.98
CA ASP A 31 1.52 -7.55 9.06
C ASP A 31 0.31 -7.44 10.00
N CYS A 32 -0.90 -7.51 9.44
CA CYS A 32 -2.16 -7.30 10.16
C CYS A 32 -2.91 -8.63 10.25
N ARG A 33 -2.73 -9.36 11.34
CA ARG A 33 -3.41 -10.67 11.57
C ARG A 33 -4.35 -10.64 12.77
N ARG A 34 -4.26 -9.60 13.59
CA ARG A 34 -5.02 -9.45 14.83
C ARG A 34 -5.90 -8.21 14.75
N PRO A 35 -7.12 -8.27 15.31
CA PRO A 35 -7.94 -7.08 15.48
C PRO A 35 -7.17 -6.00 16.25
N GLY A 36 -7.15 -4.78 15.71
CA GLY A 36 -6.47 -3.63 16.32
C GLY A 36 -5.04 -3.39 15.82
N ASP A 37 -4.48 -4.29 15.00
CA ASP A 37 -3.20 -4.05 14.34
C ASP A 37 -3.27 -2.75 13.53
N THR A 38 -2.29 -1.87 13.74
CA THR A 38 -2.24 -0.53 13.12
C THR A 38 -0.87 -0.30 12.49
N ILE A 39 -0.86 0.28 11.30
CA ILE A 39 0.36 0.70 10.60
C ILE A 39 0.45 2.23 10.67
N LEU A 40 1.53 2.76 11.25
CA LEU A 40 1.79 4.19 11.28
C LEU A 40 2.80 4.59 10.20
N VAL A 41 2.36 5.41 9.25
CA VAL A 41 3.23 5.98 8.21
C VAL A 41 3.54 7.43 8.54
N THR A 42 4.83 7.76 8.64
CA THR A 42 5.30 9.14 8.87
C THR A 42 5.93 9.70 7.61
N PHE A 43 5.43 10.84 7.14
CA PHE A 43 5.94 11.54 5.96
C PHE A 43 7.21 12.32 6.31
N ARG A 44 8.37 11.76 5.98
CA ARG A 44 9.68 12.37 6.20
C ARG A 44 10.63 11.98 5.06
N ALA A 45 11.53 12.90 4.70
CA ALA A 45 12.51 12.66 3.64
C ALA A 45 13.56 11.60 4.04
N TYR A 46 13.94 11.56 5.31
CA TYR A 46 14.98 10.66 5.82
C TYR A 46 14.48 9.84 7.00
N SER A 47 14.66 8.53 6.91
CA SER A 47 14.25 7.61 7.96
C SER A 47 15.38 7.34 8.95
N PRO A 48 15.22 7.61 10.27
CA PRO A 48 16.10 7.07 11.31
C PRO A 48 16.16 5.54 11.37
N VAL A 49 15.21 4.83 10.77
CA VAL A 49 15.25 3.37 10.64
C VAL A 49 15.92 3.03 9.33
N PRO A 50 17.05 2.28 9.33
CA PRO A 50 17.70 1.80 8.11
C PRO A 50 16.72 1.02 7.22
N GLY A 51 16.62 1.39 5.95
CA GLY A 51 15.65 0.78 5.02
C GLY A 51 14.19 1.14 5.30
N GLY A 52 13.91 2.06 6.23
CA GLY A 52 12.57 2.52 6.53
C GLY A 52 11.97 3.38 5.42
N LEU A 53 10.70 3.77 5.60
CA LEU A 53 9.96 4.54 4.61
C LEU A 53 10.47 6.00 4.51
N GLU A 54 10.71 6.43 3.29
CA GLU A 54 11.20 7.76 2.94
C GLU A 54 10.36 8.39 1.83
N PHE A 55 9.92 9.61 2.11
CA PHE A 55 8.92 10.33 1.34
C PHE A 55 9.47 11.67 0.88
N HIS A 56 9.59 11.82 -0.43
CA HIS A 56 10.14 12.99 -1.09
C HIS A 56 9.01 13.70 -1.84
N VAL A 57 9.11 15.03 -1.89
CA VAL A 57 8.16 15.86 -2.61
C VAL A 57 8.13 15.52 -4.10
N ASP A 58 6.98 15.75 -4.71
CA ASP A 58 6.66 15.53 -6.12
C ASP A 58 6.87 14.06 -6.56
N LYS A 59 6.75 13.11 -5.62
CA LYS A 59 6.77 11.67 -5.88
C LYS A 59 5.48 10.99 -5.45
N GLU A 60 5.15 9.92 -6.17
CA GLU A 60 4.02 9.03 -5.88
C GLU A 60 4.50 7.77 -5.17
N TYR A 61 3.68 7.29 -4.25
CA TYR A 61 3.93 6.09 -3.46
C TYR A 61 2.71 5.20 -3.47
N PHE A 62 2.93 3.89 -3.62
CA PHE A 62 1.88 2.90 -3.76
C PHE A 62 2.02 1.83 -2.69
N PHE A 63 0.89 1.48 -2.08
CA PHE A 63 0.78 0.43 -1.09
C PHE A 63 -0.35 -0.50 -1.53
N ILE A 64 -0.11 -1.81 -1.50
CA ILE A 64 -1.10 -2.80 -1.87
C ILE A 64 -1.10 -3.94 -0.86
N THR A 65 -2.16 -4.75 -0.90
CA THR A 65 -2.12 -6.10 -0.35
C THR A 65 -2.60 -7.10 -1.39
N THR A 66 -1.80 -8.13 -1.64
CA THR A 66 -2.20 -9.28 -2.46
C THR A 66 -2.70 -10.42 -1.60
N SER A 67 -2.79 -10.25 -0.28
CA SER A 67 -3.39 -11.26 0.60
C SER A 67 -4.84 -11.54 0.21
N THR A 68 -5.36 -12.73 0.51
CA THR A 68 -6.76 -13.12 0.19
C THR A 68 -7.76 -12.73 1.26
N GLY A 69 -7.30 -12.26 2.42
CA GLY A 69 -8.12 -11.97 3.60
C GLY A 69 -8.21 -13.13 4.60
N GLU A 70 -7.78 -14.32 4.20
CA GLU A 70 -7.69 -15.49 5.08
C GLU A 70 -6.44 -15.45 5.95
N ASN A 71 -6.57 -15.84 7.23
CA ASN A 71 -5.43 -15.98 8.14
C ASN A 71 -4.73 -17.34 7.98
N THR A 72 -4.38 -17.67 6.74
CA THR A 72 -3.59 -18.86 6.37
C THR A 72 -2.30 -18.39 5.70
N GLU A 73 -1.24 -19.19 5.76
CA GLU A 73 0.04 -18.79 5.16
C GLU A 73 -0.08 -18.59 3.64
N SER A 74 -0.83 -19.45 2.94
CA SER A 74 -1.12 -19.31 1.51
C SER A 74 -1.96 -18.08 1.19
N GLY A 75 -2.92 -17.74 2.06
CA GLY A 75 -3.75 -16.55 1.90
C GLY A 75 -2.98 -15.25 2.15
N LEU A 76 -2.14 -15.21 3.18
CA LEU A 76 -1.34 -14.04 3.55
C LEU A 76 -0.20 -13.79 2.57
N LEU A 77 0.53 -14.85 2.19
CA LEU A 77 1.70 -14.79 1.30
C LEU A 77 1.33 -15.00 -0.18
N ASN A 78 0.08 -14.76 -0.56
CA ASN A 78 -0.35 -14.82 -1.96
C ASN A 78 0.41 -13.77 -2.80
N PRO A 79 1.12 -14.14 -3.89
CA PRO A 79 2.04 -13.25 -4.59
C PRO A 79 1.37 -12.23 -5.53
N ALA A 80 0.13 -12.49 -5.96
CA ALA A 80 -0.56 -11.66 -6.94
C ALA A 80 -2.09 -11.73 -6.81
N GLY A 81 -2.78 -10.68 -7.25
CA GLY A 81 -4.23 -10.57 -7.22
C GLY A 81 -4.76 -10.27 -5.82
N GLY A 82 -5.47 -11.24 -5.23
CA GLY A 82 -6.03 -11.15 -3.89
C GLY A 82 -6.93 -9.94 -3.69
N LEU A 83 -6.84 -9.32 -2.52
CA LEU A 83 -7.62 -8.14 -2.15
C LEU A 83 -7.29 -6.91 -2.99
N CYS A 84 -6.08 -6.79 -3.54
CA CYS A 84 -5.71 -5.72 -4.47
C CYS A 84 -6.61 -5.74 -5.71
N SER A 85 -6.78 -6.90 -6.36
CA SER A 85 -7.60 -7.00 -7.57
C SER A 85 -9.09 -7.11 -7.27
N SER A 86 -9.46 -7.92 -6.28
CA SER A 86 -10.88 -8.25 -6.00
C SER A 86 -11.63 -7.15 -5.24
N ARG A 87 -10.92 -6.35 -4.42
CA ARG A 87 -11.54 -5.31 -3.57
C ARG A 87 -10.86 -3.96 -3.68
N ASN A 88 -9.97 -3.79 -4.66
CA ASN A 88 -9.23 -2.55 -4.89
C ASN A 88 -8.48 -2.06 -3.64
N MET A 89 -7.96 -2.98 -2.81
CA MET A 89 -7.19 -2.64 -1.61
C MET A 89 -5.78 -2.17 -1.99
N LYS A 90 -5.72 -0.93 -2.49
CA LYS A 90 -4.52 -0.21 -2.86
C LYS A 90 -4.63 1.26 -2.45
N LEU A 91 -3.52 1.82 -1.96
CA LEU A 91 -3.40 3.22 -1.57
C LEU A 91 -2.32 3.87 -2.44
N ARG A 92 -2.67 4.97 -3.10
CA ARG A 92 -1.75 5.87 -3.76
C ARG A 92 -1.77 7.21 -3.06
N PHE A 93 -0.60 7.76 -2.74
CA PHE A 93 -0.49 9.16 -2.37
C PHE A 93 0.69 9.82 -3.06
N THR A 94 0.50 11.10 -3.37
CA THR A 94 1.52 11.99 -3.92
C THR A 94 1.92 12.98 -2.84
N VAL A 95 3.21 13.08 -2.57
CA VAL A 95 3.72 14.02 -1.56
C VAL A 95 3.94 15.36 -2.24
N LEU A 96 3.12 16.35 -1.92
CA LEU A 96 3.20 17.68 -2.54
C LEU A 96 4.07 18.64 -1.72
N ARG A 97 4.66 19.62 -2.40
CA ARG A 97 5.20 20.81 -1.71
C ARG A 97 4.07 21.60 -1.06
N LYS A 98 4.35 22.23 0.08
CA LYS A 98 3.36 23.07 0.80
C LYS A 98 2.78 24.19 -0.07
N SER A 99 3.54 24.71 -1.03
CA SER A 99 3.12 25.77 -1.95
C SER A 99 2.43 25.26 -3.22
N HIS A 100 2.29 23.95 -3.41
CA HIS A 100 1.60 23.40 -4.56
C HIS A 100 0.08 23.57 -4.37
N PRO A 101 -0.62 24.28 -5.26
CA PRO A 101 -2.08 24.23 -5.28
C PRO A 101 -2.50 22.76 -5.40
N ILE A 102 -3.34 22.28 -4.48
CA ILE A 102 -3.87 20.91 -4.56
C ILE A 102 -4.58 20.80 -5.91
N PRO A 103 -4.17 19.90 -6.82
CA PRO A 103 -4.89 19.69 -8.06
C PRO A 103 -6.31 19.26 -7.69
N GLN A 104 -7.30 20.05 -8.11
CA GLN A 104 -8.69 19.63 -8.00
C GLN A 104 -8.93 18.51 -9.01
N HIS A 105 -8.55 17.28 -8.65
CA HIS A 105 -9.17 16.11 -9.24
C HIS A 105 -10.62 16.12 -8.76
N SER A 106 -11.51 16.60 -9.61
CA SER A 106 -12.92 16.29 -9.53
C SER A 106 -13.05 14.78 -9.42
N PHE A 107 -13.35 14.28 -8.23
CA PHE A 107 -14.11 13.05 -8.09
C PHE A 107 -15.44 13.33 -8.77
N SER A 108 -15.51 13.07 -10.08
CA SER A 108 -16.76 12.73 -10.73
C SER A 108 -17.19 11.42 -10.07
N GLY A 109 -18.01 11.55 -9.03
CA GLY A 109 -18.83 10.44 -8.58
C GLY A 109 -19.69 10.05 -9.77
N ASP A 110 -19.37 8.92 -10.39
CA ASP A 110 -20.31 8.21 -11.21
C ASP A 110 -21.45 7.79 -10.27
N ASN A 111 -22.51 8.59 -10.25
CA ASN A 111 -23.80 8.18 -9.71
C ASN A 111 -24.35 7.10 -10.64
N GLU A 112 -24.24 5.85 -10.22
CA GLU A 112 -25.12 4.77 -10.67
C GLU A 112 -25.83 4.15 -9.46
#